data_AF-A0A099FC23-F1
#
_entry.id   AF-A0A099FC23-F1
#
_cell.length_a   1.000
_cell.length_b   1.000
_cell.length_c   1.000
_cell.angle_alpha   90.00
_cell.angle_beta   90.00
_cell.angle_gamma   90.00
#
_symmetry.space_group_name_H-M   'P 1'
#
loop_
_entity.id
_entity.type
_entity.pdbx_description
1 polymer ?
#
loop_
_entity_poly.entity_id
_entity_poly.type
_entity_poly.pdbx_seq_one_letter_code
_entity_poly.pdbx_strand_id
1 'polypeptide(L)'
;MNIEPTMSSTYACEVAFVNKQRFNEAVARGDYPCAPPVYGRARVFTARDVFGLWLYGHLTDEGIPPAKAGELACELVSVMRHYPDLQEVLLVRDAFRRRHVCAPSDLQSLIEFRLGKSEPIGVETLDLRQMHKNIAHQFKKLAATYVHPDDAED
;
A
#
# COMPACT_ATOMS: atom_id res chain seq x y z
N MET A 1 -10.44 5.31 -21.02
CA MET A 1 -9.49 4.38 -20.37
C MET A 1 -8.48 5.26 -19.63
N ASN A 2 -8.65 5.46 -18.32
CA ASN A 2 -7.69 6.28 -17.56
C ASN A 2 -6.46 5.41 -17.31
N ILE A 3 -5.35 5.73 -17.99
CA ILE A 3 -4.08 5.06 -17.78
C ILE A 3 -3.60 5.45 -16.37
N GLU A 4 -3.65 4.50 -15.44
CA GLU A 4 -3.07 4.72 -14.11
C GLU A 4 -1.54 4.78 -14.26
N PRO A 5 -0.86 5.80 -13.70
CA PRO A 5 0.59 5.87 -13.77
C PRO A 5 1.22 4.65 -13.10
N THR A 6 2.24 4.09 -13.75
CA THR A 6 2.97 2.90 -13.28
C THR A 6 4.44 3.17 -13.08
N MET A 7 5.10 2.40 -12.20
CA MET A 7 6.54 2.51 -11.94
C MET A 7 7.22 1.16 -11.69
N SER A 8 8.55 1.12 -11.82
CA SER A 8 9.34 -0.08 -11.55
C SER A 8 9.41 -0.38 -10.05
N SER A 9 9.79 -1.61 -9.68
CA SER A 9 9.97 -2.00 -8.28
C SER A 9 10.99 -1.13 -7.54
N THR A 10 12.02 -0.61 -8.22
CA THR A 10 13.01 0.29 -7.61
C THR A 10 12.33 1.58 -7.15
N TYR A 11 11.63 2.25 -8.07
CA TYR A 11 10.93 3.50 -7.78
C TYR A 11 9.79 3.30 -6.78
N ALA A 12 9.03 2.22 -6.90
CA ALA A 12 7.96 1.90 -5.96
C ALA A 12 8.49 1.77 -4.53
N CYS A 13 9.59 1.03 -4.33
CA CYS A 13 10.21 0.87 -3.02
C CYS A 13 10.74 2.21 -2.47
N GLU A 14 11.36 3.03 -3.32
CA GLU A 14 11.87 4.33 -2.92
C GLU A 14 10.75 5.30 -2.50
N VAL A 15 9.68 5.41 -3.30
CA VAL A 15 8.51 6.25 -2.99
C VAL A 15 7.80 5.77 -1.72
N ALA A 16 7.74 4.45 -1.52
CA ALA A 16 7.13 3.84 -0.35
C ALA A 16 8.04 3.84 0.89
N PHE A 17 9.29 4.35 0.79
CA PHE A 17 10.30 4.29 1.83
C PHE A 17 10.63 2.86 2.32
N VAL A 18 10.50 1.87 1.44
CA VAL A 18 10.81 0.46 1.74
C VAL A 18 12.17 0.10 1.15
N ASN A 19 13.01 -0.58 1.93
CA ASN A 19 14.26 -1.14 1.39
C ASN A 19 13.96 -2.23 0.34
N LYS A 20 14.43 -2.03 -0.89
CA LYS A 20 14.17 -2.94 -2.03
C LYS A 20 14.61 -4.38 -1.78
N GLN A 21 15.73 -4.61 -1.10
CA GLN A 21 16.20 -5.95 -0.79
C GLN A 21 15.26 -6.63 0.21
N ARG A 22 14.90 -5.95 1.30
CA ARG A 22 13.93 -6.46 2.28
C ARG A 22 12.56 -6.73 1.66
N PHE A 23 12.12 -5.87 0.74
CA PHE A 23 10.89 -6.12 -0.03
C PHE A 23 10.98 -7.41 -0.84
N ASN A 24 12.05 -7.60 -1.62
CA ASN A 24 12.22 -8.82 -2.41
C ASN A 24 12.25 -10.08 -1.54
N GLU A 25 12.89 -10.02 -0.38
CA GLU A 25 12.91 -11.12 0.59
C GLU A 25 11.51 -11.40 1.16
N ALA A 26 10.74 -10.36 1.51
CA ALA A 26 9.37 -10.50 1.98
C ALA A 26 8.48 -11.15 0.92
N VAL A 27 8.61 -10.75 -0.35
CA VAL A 27 7.89 -11.41 -1.45
C VAL A 27 8.32 -12.86 -1.61
N ALA A 28 9.62 -13.15 -1.56
CA ALA A 28 10.13 -14.52 -1.70
C ALA A 28 9.66 -15.46 -0.57
N ARG A 29 9.50 -14.94 0.65
CA ARG A 29 8.94 -15.69 1.79
C ARG A 29 7.41 -15.80 1.78
N GLY A 30 6.72 -15.04 0.93
CA GLY A 30 5.27 -14.95 0.91
C GLY A 30 4.68 -13.99 1.94
N ASP A 31 5.51 -13.21 2.64
CA ASP A 31 5.08 -12.21 3.61
C ASP A 31 4.30 -11.06 2.94
N TYR A 32 4.54 -10.77 1.65
CA TYR A 32 3.85 -9.75 0.87
C TYR A 32 3.24 -10.35 -0.42
N PRO A 33 2.04 -10.97 -0.35
CA PRO A 33 1.48 -11.76 -1.45
C PRO A 33 0.84 -10.94 -2.57
N CYS A 34 0.50 -9.67 -2.34
CA CYS A 34 -0.09 -8.77 -3.35
C CYS A 34 0.93 -8.06 -4.23
N ALA A 35 2.23 -8.42 -4.15
CA ALA A 35 3.22 -7.92 -5.09
C ALA A 35 2.77 -8.22 -6.53
N PRO A 36 2.83 -7.25 -7.45
CA PRO A 36 2.54 -7.50 -8.85
C PRO A 36 3.44 -8.61 -9.40
N PRO A 37 2.96 -9.42 -10.36
CA PRO A 37 3.79 -10.40 -11.02
C PRO A 37 4.95 -9.73 -11.76
N VAL A 38 6.01 -10.51 -12.01
CA VAL A 38 7.15 -10.04 -12.81
C VAL A 38 6.80 -10.23 -14.29
N TYR A 39 6.78 -9.15 -15.06
CA TYR A 39 6.68 -9.20 -16.52
C TYR A 39 8.04 -8.84 -17.12
N GLY A 40 8.77 -9.86 -17.60
CA GLY A 40 10.13 -9.69 -18.08
C GLY A 40 11.14 -9.49 -16.94
N ARG A 41 11.68 -8.28 -16.77
CA ARG A 41 12.81 -8.01 -15.85
C ARG A 41 12.42 -7.45 -14.48
N ALA A 42 11.23 -6.86 -14.33
CA ALA A 42 10.82 -6.19 -13.10
C ALA A 42 9.31 -6.27 -12.87
N ARG A 43 8.88 -6.05 -11.62
CA ARG A 43 7.46 -5.82 -11.30
C ARG A 43 7.10 -4.39 -11.66
N VAL A 44 5.91 -4.24 -12.22
CA VAL A 44 5.31 -2.94 -12.55
C VAL A 44 4.24 -2.66 -11.50
N PHE A 45 4.40 -1.57 -10.76
CA PHE A 45 3.50 -1.14 -9.70
C PHE A 45 2.59 -0.03 -10.20
N THR A 46 1.30 -0.10 -9.91
CA THR A 46 0.40 1.05 -10.03
C THR A 46 0.50 1.96 -8.82
N ALA A 47 -0.14 3.14 -8.85
CA ALA A 47 -0.22 4.00 -7.68
C ALA A 47 -0.80 3.24 -6.47
N ARG A 48 -1.91 2.52 -6.65
CA ARG A 48 -2.52 1.70 -5.58
C ARG A 48 -1.57 0.65 -4.99
N ASP A 49 -0.73 0.02 -5.80
CA ASP A 49 0.25 -0.95 -5.29
C ASP A 49 1.31 -0.27 -4.41
N VAL A 50 1.70 0.96 -4.74
CA VAL A 50 2.63 1.77 -3.93
C VAL A 50 2.01 2.15 -2.58
N PHE A 51 0.70 2.40 -2.52
CA PHE A 51 -0.01 2.61 -1.25
C PHE A 51 0.07 1.39 -0.34
N GLY A 52 -0.15 0.20 -0.89
CA GLY A 52 0.01 -1.05 -0.16
C GLY A 52 1.45 -1.22 0.34
N LEU A 53 2.43 -0.94 -0.51
CA LEU A 53 3.84 -1.05 -0.15
C LEU A 53 4.25 -0.07 0.95
N TRP A 54 3.74 1.17 0.90
CA TRP A 54 3.95 2.16 1.94
C TRP A 54 3.35 1.71 3.27
N LEU A 55 2.12 1.18 3.26
CA LEU A 55 1.47 0.70 4.49
C LEU A 55 2.26 -0.47 5.08
N TYR A 56 2.74 -1.38 4.24
CA TYR A 56 3.61 -2.47 4.68
C TYR A 56 4.86 -1.95 5.38
N GLY A 57 5.60 -1.02 4.75
CA GLY A 57 6.79 -0.41 5.35
C GLY A 57 6.49 0.22 6.71
N HIS A 58 5.45 1.06 6.76
CA HIS A 58 5.02 1.74 7.98
C HIS A 58 4.67 0.76 9.10
N LEU A 59 3.89 -0.29 8.82
CA LEU A 59 3.53 -1.30 9.82
C LEU A 59 4.75 -2.10 10.29
N THR A 60 5.68 -2.43 9.40
CA THR A 60 6.90 -3.14 9.80
C THR A 60 7.82 -2.28 10.67
N ASP A 61 7.87 -0.96 10.43
CA ASP A 61 8.62 -0.02 11.26
C ASP A 61 7.97 0.16 12.65
N GLU A 62 6.65 0.02 12.77
CA GLU A 62 5.93 -0.08 14.04
C GLU A 62 6.15 -1.42 14.79
N GLY A 63 6.89 -2.36 14.20
CA GLY A 63 7.16 -3.68 14.77
C GLY A 63 6.05 -4.71 14.54
N ILE A 64 5.10 -4.45 13.62
CA ILE A 64 4.13 -5.46 13.19
C ILE A 64 4.88 -6.56 12.41
N PRO A 65 4.61 -7.86 12.70
CA PRO A 65 5.26 -8.96 11.97
C PRO A 65 5.04 -8.86 10.45
N PRO A 66 6.06 -9.10 9.61
CA PRO A 66 5.99 -8.94 8.15
C PRO A 66 4.78 -9.62 7.49
N ALA A 67 4.50 -10.89 7.82
CA ALA A 67 3.35 -11.60 7.29
C ALA A 67 2.02 -10.87 7.58
N LYS A 68 1.86 -10.34 8.79
CA LYS A 68 0.64 -9.61 9.16
C LYS A 68 0.58 -8.21 8.53
N ALA A 69 1.72 -7.53 8.44
CA ALA A 69 1.81 -6.26 7.74
C ALA A 69 1.45 -6.42 6.25
N GLY A 70 1.90 -7.52 5.62
CA GLY A 70 1.58 -7.82 4.23
C GLY A 70 0.11 -8.17 4.01
N GLU A 71 -0.51 -8.97 4.88
CA GLU A 71 -1.97 -9.19 4.83
C GLU A 71 -2.74 -7.86 4.82
N LEU A 72 -2.42 -6.94 5.73
CA LEU A 72 -3.07 -5.63 5.83
C LEU A 72 -2.81 -4.74 4.62
N ALA A 73 -1.56 -4.72 4.11
CA ALA A 73 -1.22 -4.01 2.89
C ALA A 73 -2.03 -4.54 1.69
N CYS A 74 -2.23 -5.86 1.61
CA CYS A 74 -3.00 -6.47 0.54
C CYS A 74 -4.50 -6.23 0.69
N GLU A 75 -5.03 -6.18 1.91
CA GLU A 75 -6.40 -5.72 2.15
C GLU A 75 -6.58 -4.27 1.69
N LEU A 76 -5.65 -3.37 1.99
CA LEU A 76 -5.67 -1.99 1.50
C LEU A 76 -5.72 -1.92 -0.03
N VAL A 77 -4.82 -2.63 -0.71
CA VAL A 77 -4.78 -2.67 -2.18
C VAL A 77 -6.11 -3.20 -2.75
N SER A 78 -6.69 -4.22 -2.12
CA SER A 78 -7.98 -4.78 -2.51
C SER A 78 -9.11 -3.75 -2.37
N VAL A 79 -9.19 -3.06 -1.23
CA VAL A 79 -10.18 -2.00 -0.96
C VAL A 79 -10.05 -0.87 -1.99
N MET A 80 -8.84 -0.40 -2.27
CA MET A 80 -8.61 0.69 -3.24
C MET A 80 -8.90 0.29 -4.69
N ARG A 81 -8.81 -1.00 -5.03
CA ARG A 81 -9.21 -1.52 -6.34
C ARG A 81 -10.72 -1.64 -6.46
N HIS A 82 -11.40 -2.01 -5.38
CA HIS A 82 -12.86 -2.11 -5.36
C HIS A 82 -13.55 -0.74 -5.31
N TYR A 83 -12.95 0.23 -4.61
CA TYR A 83 -13.43 1.61 -4.49
C TYR A 83 -12.41 2.60 -5.06
N PRO A 84 -12.42 2.86 -6.38
CA PRO A 84 -11.37 3.66 -7.02
C PRO A 84 -11.36 5.14 -6.63
N ASP A 85 -12.50 5.68 -6.18
CA ASP A 85 -12.67 7.10 -5.82
C ASP A 85 -12.60 7.35 -4.30
N LEU A 86 -12.15 6.35 -3.54
CA LEU A 86 -12.09 6.40 -2.09
C LEU A 86 -11.06 7.46 -1.62
N GLN A 87 -11.45 8.31 -0.67
CA GLN A 87 -10.58 9.35 -0.11
C GLN A 87 -9.97 8.98 1.24
N GLU A 88 -10.50 7.95 1.88
CA GLU A 88 -10.05 7.47 3.19
C GLU A 88 -10.38 5.99 3.36
N VAL A 89 -9.54 5.27 4.11
CA VAL A 89 -9.82 3.89 4.56
C VAL A 89 -9.80 3.83 6.08
N LEU A 90 -10.43 2.82 6.64
CA LEU A 90 -10.43 2.56 8.07
C LEU A 90 -9.47 1.42 8.40
N LEU A 91 -8.61 1.66 9.38
CA LEU A 91 -7.86 0.63 10.09
C LEU A 91 -8.63 0.28 11.37
N VAL A 92 -9.30 -0.88 11.33
CA VAL A 92 -10.18 -1.33 12.41
C VAL A 92 -9.45 -2.35 13.29
N ARG A 93 -9.45 -2.12 14.61
CA ARG A 93 -8.91 -3.04 15.62
C ARG A 93 -10.04 -3.77 16.32
N ASP A 94 -10.00 -5.10 16.29
CA ASP A 94 -10.96 -5.94 17.01
C ASP A 94 -10.53 -6.24 18.46
N ALA A 95 -11.43 -6.86 19.24
CA ALA A 95 -11.18 -7.23 20.64
C ALA A 95 -9.98 -8.18 20.83
N PHE A 96 -9.59 -8.91 19.79
CA PHE A 96 -8.41 -9.78 19.78
C PHE A 96 -7.14 -9.05 19.33
N ARG A 97 -7.19 -7.71 19.21
CA ARG A 97 -6.13 -6.83 18.72
C ARG A 97 -5.71 -7.12 17.29
N ARG A 98 -6.54 -7.80 16.50
CA ARG A 98 -6.29 -7.97 15.07
C ARG A 98 -6.70 -6.67 14.37
N ARG A 99 -5.90 -6.27 13.38
CA ARG A 99 -6.19 -5.14 12.51
C ARG A 99 -6.90 -5.65 11.25
N HIS A 100 -7.76 -4.83 10.67
CA HIS A 100 -8.46 -5.04 9.41
C HIS A 100 -8.48 -3.72 8.63
N VAL A 101 -8.49 -3.79 7.30
CA VAL A 101 -8.67 -2.61 6.44
C VAL A 101 -10.03 -2.67 5.74
N CYS A 102 -10.81 -1.59 5.81
CA CYS A 102 -12.07 -1.50 5.04
C CYS A 102 -12.37 -0.07 4.56
N ALA A 103 -13.25 0.05 3.57
CA ALA A 103 -13.85 1.34 3.23
C ALA A 103 -14.82 1.78 4.35
N PRO A 104 -15.07 3.08 4.54
CA PRO A 104 -16.05 3.56 5.50
C PRO A 104 -17.46 2.99 5.29
N SER A 105 -17.87 2.81 4.03
CA SER A 105 -19.15 2.19 3.67
C SER A 105 -19.28 0.73 4.10
N ASP A 106 -18.16 0.04 4.31
CA ASP A 106 -18.13 -1.39 4.64
C ASP A 106 -17.97 -1.66 6.14
N LEU A 107 -17.87 -0.62 6.97
CA LEU A 107 -17.62 -0.79 8.41
C LEU A 107 -18.70 -1.65 9.07
N GLN A 108 -19.97 -1.41 8.75
CA GLN A 108 -21.08 -2.18 9.32
C GLN A 108 -21.02 -3.65 8.90
N SER A 109 -20.77 -3.91 7.62
CA SER A 109 -20.60 -5.27 7.09
C SER A 109 -19.41 -5.98 7.75
N LEU A 110 -18.29 -5.28 7.96
CA LEU A 110 -17.13 -5.82 8.67
C LEU A 110 -17.48 -6.20 10.11
N ILE A 111 -18.22 -5.34 10.83
CA ILE A 111 -18.66 -5.62 12.21
C ILE A 111 -19.55 -6.87 12.24
N GLU A 112 -20.53 -6.95 11.34
CA GLU A 112 -21.52 -8.03 11.32
C GLU A 112 -20.90 -9.38 10.95
N PHE A 113 -20.10 -9.42 9.88
CA PHE A 113 -19.66 -10.69 9.28
C PHE A 113 -18.26 -11.12 9.69
N ARG A 114 -17.34 -10.17 9.94
CA ARG A 114 -15.93 -10.50 10.25
C ARG A 114 -15.64 -10.44 11.75
N LEU A 115 -16.22 -9.49 12.46
CA LEU A 115 -16.04 -9.34 13.92
C LEU A 115 -17.10 -10.11 14.72
N GLY A 116 -18.05 -10.75 14.04
CA GLY A 116 -19.13 -11.52 14.69
C GLY A 116 -20.00 -10.66 15.59
N LYS A 117 -20.29 -9.41 15.17
CA LYS A 117 -21.02 -8.39 15.94
C LYS A 117 -20.29 -7.87 17.19
N SER A 118 -19.01 -8.17 17.34
CA SER A 118 -18.19 -7.57 18.40
C SER A 118 -17.85 -6.13 18.03
N GLU A 119 -17.99 -5.20 18.98
CA GLU A 119 -17.58 -3.81 18.76
C GLU A 119 -16.06 -3.70 18.54
N PRO A 120 -15.60 -2.86 17.61
CA PRO A 120 -14.19 -2.57 17.47
C PRO A 120 -13.66 -1.84 18.71
N ILE A 121 -12.46 -2.20 19.15
CA ILE A 121 -11.77 -1.49 20.25
C ILE A 121 -11.03 -0.24 19.77
N GLY A 122 -10.95 -0.04 18.45
CA GLY A 122 -10.41 1.18 17.87
C GLY A 122 -10.63 1.24 16.37
N VAL A 123 -10.87 2.44 15.87
CA VAL A 123 -10.96 2.73 14.44
C VAL A 123 -10.08 3.93 14.17
N GLU A 124 -9.13 3.77 13.27
CA GLU A 124 -8.27 4.84 12.80
C GLU A 124 -8.55 5.13 11.33
N THR A 125 -8.66 6.41 10.98
CA THR A 125 -8.90 6.84 9.60
C THR A 125 -7.57 7.18 8.94
N LEU A 126 -7.32 6.55 7.80
CA LEU A 126 -6.16 6.81 6.96
C LEU A 126 -6.60 7.68 5.78
N ASP A 127 -6.24 8.96 5.77
CA ASP A 127 -6.56 9.91 4.69
C ASP A 127 -5.70 9.64 3.45
N LEU A 128 -6.31 9.04 2.42
CA LEU A 128 -5.65 8.71 1.17
C LEU A 128 -5.27 9.96 0.39
N ARG A 129 -5.96 11.10 0.53
CA ARG A 129 -5.60 12.34 -0.17
C ARG A 129 -4.27 12.87 0.33
N GLN A 130 -4.06 12.86 1.65
CA GLN A 130 -2.80 13.30 2.24
C GLN A 130 -1.66 12.39 1.81
N MET A 131 -1.89 11.09 1.81
CA MET A 131 -0.90 10.12 1.34
C MET A 131 -0.65 10.23 -0.17
N HIS A 132 -1.68 10.48 -0.99
CA HIS A 132 -1.55 10.77 -2.42
C HIS A 132 -0.65 11.99 -2.64
N LYS A 133 -0.81 13.07 -1.86
CA LYS A 133 0.07 14.24 -1.93
C LYS A 133 1.52 13.88 -1.60
N ASN A 134 1.74 13.07 -0.56
CA ASN A 134 3.07 12.66 -0.14
C ASN A 134 3.74 11.78 -1.23
N ILE A 135 3.03 10.76 -1.71
CA ILE A 135 3.50 9.86 -2.78
C ILE A 135 3.74 10.63 -4.08
N ALA A 136 2.81 11.50 -4.49
CA ALA A 136 2.97 12.33 -5.69
C ALA A 136 4.13 13.33 -5.56
N HIS A 137 4.35 13.90 -4.38
CA HIS A 137 5.50 14.75 -4.12
C HIS A 137 6.82 13.98 -4.26
N GLN A 138 6.91 12.77 -3.68
CA GLN A 138 8.09 11.91 -3.87
C GLN A 138 8.28 11.54 -5.33
N PHE A 139 7.20 11.21 -6.05
CA PHE A 139 7.26 10.90 -7.47
C PHE A 139 7.82 12.07 -8.29
N LYS A 140 7.33 13.29 -8.05
CA LYS A 140 7.86 14.51 -8.71
C LYS A 140 9.33 14.76 -8.37
N LYS A 141 9.73 14.56 -7.12
CA LYS A 141 11.11 14.73 -6.66
C LYS A 141 12.06 13.74 -7.36
N LEU A 142 11.65 12.48 -7.47
CA LEU A 142 12.42 11.45 -8.17
C LEU A 142 12.49 11.74 -9.67
N ALA A 143 11.36 12.08 -10.30
CA ALA A 143 11.36 12.49 -11.69
C ALA A 143 12.32 13.66 -11.95
N ALA A 144 12.38 14.66 -11.07
CA ALA A 144 13.33 15.78 -11.19
C ALA A 144 14.79 15.40 -10.93
N THR A 145 15.05 14.32 -10.16
CA THR A 145 16.40 13.84 -9.85
C THR A 145 16.96 12.97 -10.98
N TYR A 146 16.09 12.22 -11.66
CA TYR A 146 16.44 11.34 -12.79
C TYR A 146 16.24 11.99 -14.15
N VAL A 147 15.64 13.18 -14.22
CA VAL A 147 15.70 14.08 -15.39
C VAL A 147 16.80 15.10 -15.09
N HIS A 148 18.05 14.65 -15.06
CA HIS A 148 19.17 15.56 -15.23
C HIS A 148 19.20 15.97 -16.72
N PRO A 149 19.43 17.25 -17.06
CA PRO A 149 19.46 17.72 -18.45
C PRO A 149 20.52 17.05 -19.35
N ASP A 150 21.42 16.24 -18.78
CA ASP A 150 22.48 15.55 -19.50
C ASP A 150 22.08 14.13 -19.99
N ASP A 151 20.92 13.58 -19.58
CA ASP A 151 20.44 12.26 -20.04
C ASP A 151 19.54 12.33 -21.29
N ALA A 152 19.52 13.47 -21.98
CA ALA A 152 18.75 13.69 -23.21
C ALA A 152 19.58 13.51 -24.52
N GLU A 153 20.87 13.22 -24.42
CA GLU A 153 21.73 12.91 -25.57
C GLU A 153 22.56 11.66 -25.30
N ASP A 154 22.08 10.51 -25.83
CA ASP A 154 22.84 9.56 -26.66
C ASP A 154 21.92 8.44 -27.20
#